data_AF-A0A375J402-F1
#
_entry.id   AF-A0A375J402-F1
#
_cell.length_a   1.000
_cell.length_b   1.000
_cell.length_c   1.000
_cell.angle_alpha   90.00
_cell.angle_beta   90.00
_cell.angle_gamma   90.00
#
_symmetry.space_group_name_H-M   'P 1'
#
loop_
_entity.id
_entity.type
_entity.pdbx_description
1 polymer ?
#
loop_
_entity_poly.entity_id
_entity_poly.type
_entity_poly.pdbx_seq_one_letter_code
_entity_poly.pdbx_strand_id
1 'polypeptide(L)' 'MPDVEIQLTEQAVAVLEQVRQEQGLTTLQQAAEWLAKSGIRRTAERMTGKRRAFKLVVPPGKSL' A
#
# COMPACT_ATOMS: atom_id res chain seq x y z
N MET A 1 5.20 9.21 -7.88
CA MET A 1 5.77 9.27 -6.52
C MET A 1 7.28 9.37 -6.70
N PRO A 2 8.01 10.18 -5.92
CA PRO A 2 9.47 10.22 -6.07
C PRO A 2 10.05 8.82 -5.81
N ASP A 3 11.04 8.44 -6.61
CA ASP A 3 11.75 7.18 -6.41
C ASP A 3 12.66 7.32 -5.18
N VAL A 4 12.45 6.45 -4.20
CA VAL A 4 13.21 6.40 -2.96
C VAL A 4 13.80 5.00 -2.85
N GLU A 5 15.13 4.91 -2.78
CA GLU A 5 15.81 3.66 -2.51
C GLU A 5 15.78 3.36 -1.02
N ILE A 6 15.29 2.17 -0.67
CA ILE A 6 15.24 1.68 0.71
C ILE A 6 15.98 0.35 0.76
N GLN A 7 17.03 0.29 1.57
CA GLN A 7 17.74 -0.95 1.83
C GLN A 7 16.92 -1.81 2.79
N LEU A 8 16.58 -3.02 2.35
CA LEU A 8 15.77 -3.97 3.11
C LEU A 8 16.62 -5.13 3.60
N THR A 9 16.31 -5.63 4.78
CA THR A 9 16.88 -6.89 5.26
C THR A 9 16.31 -8.06 4.47
N GLU A 10 17.03 -9.19 4.41
CA GLU A 10 16.57 -10.40 3.73
C GLU A 10 15.21 -10.88 4.27
N GLN A 11 14.98 -10.76 5.58
CA GLN A 11 13.71 -11.13 6.21
C GLN A 11 12.56 -10.24 5.71
N ALA A 12 12.81 -8.94 5.56
CA ALA A 12 11.81 -8.02 5.01
C ALA A 12 11.50 -8.32 3.54
N VAL A 13 12.52 -8.68 2.75
CA VAL A 13 12.34 -9.12 1.36
C VAL A 13 11.49 -10.39 1.29
N ALA A 14 11.72 -11.36 2.17
CA ALA A 14 10.93 -12.59 2.22
C ALA A 14 9.45 -12.34 2.50
N VAL A 15 9.13 -11.41 3.43
CA VAL A 15 7.75 -11.01 3.71
C VAL A 15 7.12 -10.32 2.49
N LEU A 16 7.84 -9.44 1.81
CA LEU A 16 7.33 -8.79 0.60
C LEU A 16 7.07 -9.78 -0.53
N GLU A 17 7.88 -10.83 -0.65
CA GLU A 17 7.68 -11.89 -1.64
C GLU A 17 6.41 -12.70 -1.34
N GLN A 18 6.13 -12.99 -0.07
CA GLN A 18 4.86 -13.61 0.33
C GLN A 18 3.67 -12.72 -0.05
N VAL A 19 3.71 -11.43 0.29
CA VAL A 19 2.67 -10.46 -0.09
C VAL A 19 2.50 -10.39 -1.60
N ARG A 20 3.60 -10.40 -2.37
CA ARG A 20 3.58 -10.38 -3.83
C ARG A 20 2.78 -11.56 -4.39
N GLN A 21 3.04 -12.76 -3.89
CA GLN A 21 2.36 -13.98 -4.33
C GLN A 21 0.89 -13.99 -3.91
N GLU A 22 0.58 -13.66 -2.66
CA GLU A 22 -0.79 -13.64 -2.13
C GLU A 22 -1.70 -12.65 -2.86
N GLN A 23 -1.16 -11.49 -3.25
CA GLN A 23 -1.90 -10.42 -3.92
C GLN A 23 -1.81 -10.49 -5.45
N GLY A 24 -1.10 -11.49 -6.01
CA GLY A 24 -0.94 -11.66 -7.46
C GLY A 24 -0.18 -10.51 -8.14
N LEU A 25 0.80 -9.93 -7.45
CA LEU A 25 1.55 -8.77 -7.91
C LEU A 25 2.78 -9.17 -8.74
N THR A 26 3.19 -8.29 -9.65
CA THR A 26 4.28 -8.58 -10.60
C THR A 26 5.65 -8.32 -9.98
N THR A 27 5.78 -7.29 -9.14
CA THR A 27 7.09 -6.86 -8.61
C THR A 27 7.07 -6.70 -7.09
N LEU A 28 8.25 -6.82 -6.47
CA LEU A 28 8.45 -6.53 -5.04
C LEU A 28 8.11 -5.08 -4.70
N GLN A 29 8.38 -4.14 -5.61
CA GLN A 29 8.01 -2.72 -5.44
C GLN A 29 6.49 -2.56 -5.31
N GLN A 30 5.71 -3.26 -6.14
CA GLN A 30 4.24 -3.25 -6.03
C GLN A 30 3.77 -3.85 -4.70
N ALA A 31 4.43 -4.91 -4.22
CA ALA A 31 4.11 -5.50 -2.91
C ALA A 31 4.40 -4.53 -1.75
N ALA A 32 5.52 -3.82 -1.80
CA ALA A 32 5.86 -2.79 -0.81
C ALA A 32 4.85 -1.64 -0.84
N GLU A 33 4.49 -1.15 -2.02
CA GLU A 33 3.47 -0.11 -2.18
C GLU A 33 2.10 -0.54 -1.65
N TRP A 34 1.68 -1.77 -1.99
CA TRP A 34 0.42 -2.35 -1.53
C TRP A 34 0.38 -2.46 -0.01
N LEU A 35 1.45 -2.97 0.61
CA LEU A 35 1.52 -3.16 2.05
C LEU A 35 1.46 -1.83 2.80
N ALA A 36 2.19 -0.81 2.32
CA ALA A 36 2.18 0.53 2.88
C ALA A 36 0.78 1.17 2.80
N LYS A 37 0.15 1.16 1.61
CA LYS A 37 -1.21 1.70 1.43
C LYS A 37 -2.23 0.97 2.30
N SER A 38 -2.13 -0.35 2.40
CA SER A 38 -3.02 -1.18 3.21
C SER A 38 -2.86 -0.91 4.71
N GLY A 39 -1.63 -0.68 5.18
CA GLY A 39 -1.36 -0.26 6.56
C GLY A 39 -2.00 1.09 6.88
N ILE A 40 -1.74 2.10 6.04
CA ILE A 40 -2.29 3.46 6.21
C ILE A 40 -3.83 3.42 6.22
N ARG A 41 -4.44 2.71 5.26
CA ARG A 41 -5.89 2.57 5.18
C ARG A 41 -6.47 1.94 6.46
N ARG A 42 -5.89 0.84 6.94
CA ARG A 42 -6.33 0.16 8.18
C ARG A 42 -6.20 1.07 9.40
N THR A 43 -5.10 1.81 9.52
CA THR A 43 -4.90 2.75 10.63
C THR A 43 -5.93 3.89 10.59
N ALA A 44 -6.19 4.45 9.41
CA ALA A 44 -7.19 5.50 9.24
C ALA A 44 -8.61 5.03 9.57
N GLU A 45 -9.00 3.83 9.12
CA GLU A 45 -10.29 3.21 9.45
C GLU A 45 -10.46 3.02 10.96
N ARG A 46 -9.38 2.66 11.67
CA ARG A 46 -9.39 2.52 13.14
C ARG A 46 -9.47 3.85 13.87
N MET A 47 -8.68 4.85 13.47
CA MET A 47 -8.59 6.14 14.18
C MET A 47 -9.85 7.00 14.01
N THR A 48 -10.53 6.91 12.86
CA THR A 48 -11.62 7.84 12.51
C THR A 48 -13.02 7.21 12.63
N GLY A 49 -13.08 5.88 12.86
CA GLY A 49 -14.30 5.08 12.83
C GLY A 49 -14.81 4.82 11.40
N LYS A 50 -15.58 3.73 11.21
CA LYS A 50 -16.07 3.20 9.92
C LYS A 50 -16.68 4.21 8.92
N ARG A 51 -17.03 5.43 9.36
CA ARG A 51 -17.69 6.48 8.55
C ARG A 51 -16.78 7.66 8.14
N ARG A 52 -15.50 7.67 8.51
CA ARG A 52 -14.56 8.77 8.20
C ARG A 52 -13.24 8.31 7.55
N ALA A 53 -13.23 7.12 6.95
CA ALA A 53 -12.07 6.62 6.20
C ALA A 53 -11.67 7.57 5.06
N PHE A 54 -10.36 7.71 4.81
CA PHE A 54 -9.84 8.49 3.68
C PHE A 54 -10.41 7.93 2.37
N LYS A 55 -11.17 8.76 1.65
CA LYS A 55 -11.60 8.45 0.29
C LYS A 55 -10.49 8.81 -0.68
N LEU A 56 -10.34 8.02 -1.73
CA LEU A 56 -9.59 8.44 -2.92
C LEU A 56 -10.19 9.76 -3.40
N VAL A 57 -9.40 10.82 -3.32
CA VAL A 57 -9.76 12.11 -3.93
C VAL A 57 -9.53 11.93 -5.42
N VAL A 58 -10.62 11.86 -6.18
CA VAL A 58 -10.54 11.89 -7.64
C VAL A 58 -10.26 13.34 -8.04
N PRO A 59 -9.16 13.63 -8.77
CA PRO A 59 -8.91 14.98 -9.25
C PRO A 59 -10.08 15.46 -10.11
N PRO A 60 -10.46 16.75 -10.04
CA PRO A 60 -11.54 17.27 -10.87
C PRO A 60 -11.21 17.01 -12.36
N GLY A 61 -12.13 16.37 -13.08
CA GLY A 61 -12.03 16.13 -14.53
C GLY A 61 -11.76 14.68 -14.97
N LYS A 62 -11.71 13.70 -14.06
CA LYS A 62 -11.70 12.27 -14.43
C LYS A 62 -12.76 11.52 -13.65
N SER A 63 -13.62 10.75 -14.33
CA SER A 63 -14.53 9.79 -13.70
C SER A 63 -13.85 8.42 -13.57
N LEU A 64 -14.32 7.64 -12.59
CA LEU A 64 -13.95 6.23 -12.39
C LEU A 64 -14.36 5.36 -13.59
#